data_AF-A0A7C6FIF6-F1
#
_entry.id   AF-A0A7C6FIF6-F1
#
_cell.length_a   1.000
_cell.length_b   1.000
_cell.length_c   1.000
_cell.angle_alpha   90.00
_cell.angle_beta   90.00
_cell.angle_gamma   90.00
#
_symmetry.space_group_name_H-M   'P 1'
#
loop_
_entity.id
_entity.type
_entity.pdbx_description
1 polymer ?
#
loop_
_entity_poly.entity_id
_entity_poly.type
_entity_poly.pdbx_seq_one_letter_code
_entity_poly.pdbx_strand_id
1 'polypeptide(L)'
;MKITEAYRILYTLVLCVQTVMVIACFIRAVKGPSIADRIVAINMIGTQIIIMVGVTALLLGEGYLTDVSLLYALISFLAVVVLCKVYMGVFLERQAKMRKEGQENA
;
A
#
# COMPACT_ATOMS: atom_id res chain seq x y z
N MET A 1 -37.22 -2.07 -1.99
CA MET A 1 -35.84 -2.05 -2.54
C MET A 1 -35.51 -3.47 -2.99
N LYS A 2 -35.18 -3.69 -4.26
CA LYS A 2 -34.79 -5.02 -4.73
C LYS A 2 -33.40 -5.34 -4.17
N ILE A 3 -33.15 -6.61 -3.82
CA ILE A 3 -31.87 -7.06 -3.24
C ILE A 3 -30.66 -6.66 -4.10
N THR A 4 -30.80 -6.73 -5.42
CA THR A 4 -29.75 -6.31 -6.38
C THR A 4 -29.39 -4.83 -6.26
N GLU A 5 -30.37 -3.94 -6.05
CA GLU A 5 -30.12 -2.51 -5.87
C GLU A 5 -29.43 -2.22 -4.55
N ALA A 6 -29.72 -3.01 -3.51
CA ALA A 6 -29.01 -2.92 -2.23
C ALA A 6 -27.52 -3.25 -2.36
N TYR A 7 -27.17 -4.29 -3.13
CA TYR A 7 -25.77 -4.62 -3.40
C TYR A 7 -25.06 -3.54 -4.20
N ARG A 8 -25.70 -2.97 -5.23
CA ARG A 8 -25.12 -1.86 -5.99
C ARG A 8 -24.80 -0.66 -5.11
N ILE A 9 -25.76 -0.23 -4.28
CA ILE A 9 -25.56 0.89 -3.34
C ILE A 9 -24.43 0.58 -2.35
N LEU A 10 -24.39 -0.63 -1.80
CA LEU A 10 -23.34 -1.06 -0.88
C LEU A 10 -21.96 -0.99 -1.53
N TYR A 11 -21.79 -1.57 -2.72
CA TYR A 11 -20.50 -1.56 -3.43
C TYR A 11 -20.05 -0.14 -3.79
N THR A 12 -20.96 0.70 -4.27
CA THR A 12 -20.63 2.11 -4.56
C THR A 12 -20.22 2.87 -3.31
N LEU A 13 -20.91 2.67 -2.17
CA LEU A 13 -20.53 3.27 -0.90
C LEU A 13 -19.12 2.85 -0.46
N VAL A 14 -18.80 1.55 -0.57
CA VAL A 14 -17.46 1.05 -0.27
C VAL A 14 -16.42 1.73 -1.15
N LEU A 15 -16.65 1.86 -2.46
CA LEU A 15 -15.72 2.55 -3.37
C LEU A 15 -15.54 4.03 -3.04
N CYS A 16 -16.60 4.73 -2.63
CA CYS A 16 -16.52 6.11 -2.18
C CYS A 16 -15.65 6.25 -0.91
N VAL A 17 -15.87 5.39 0.09
CA VAL A 17 -15.07 5.38 1.33
C VAL A 17 -13.60 5.07 1.03
N GLN A 18 -13.37 4.10 0.15
CA GLN A 18 -12.03 3.73 -0.31
C GLN A 18 -11.29 4.90 -0.98
N THR A 19 -11.98 5.68 -1.82
CA THR A 19 -11.40 6.87 -2.46
C THR A 19 -10.92 7.88 -1.42
N VAL A 20 -11.72 8.14 -0.38
CA VAL A 20 -11.33 9.05 0.72
C VAL A 20 -10.13 8.49 1.48
N MET A 21 -10.10 7.18 1.76
CA MET A 21 -8.96 6.54 2.42
C MET A 21 -7.68 6.60 1.59
N VAL A 22 -7.76 6.43 0.26
CA VAL A 22 -6.60 6.57 -0.64
C VAL A 22 -6.03 7.99 -0.56
N ILE A 23 -6.89 9.01 -0.59
CA ILE A 23 -6.47 10.41 -0.45
C ILE A 23 -5.76 10.63 0.90
N ALA A 24 -6.33 10.13 1.99
CA ALA A 24 -5.71 10.23 3.31
C ALA A 24 -4.34 9.53 3.37
N CYS A 25 -4.22 8.33 2.79
CA CYS A 25 -2.95 7.59 2.72
C CYS A 25 -1.93 8.32 1.84
N PHE A 26 -2.36 8.93 0.73
CA PHE A 26 -1.50 9.73 -0.13
C PHE A 26 -0.94 10.96 0.60
N ILE A 27 -1.78 11.67 1.36
CA ILE A 27 -1.32 12.78 2.20
C ILE A 27 -0.25 12.31 3.20
N ARG A 28 -0.45 11.14 3.83
CA ARG A 28 0.53 10.54 4.76
C ARG A 28 1.82 10.11 4.05
N ALA A 29 1.73 9.60 2.82
CA ALA A 29 2.90 9.21 2.03
C ALA A 29 3.79 10.40 1.67
N VAL A 30 3.19 11.58 1.43
CA VAL A 30 3.93 12.82 1.12
C VAL A 30 4.44 13.51 2.39
N LYS A 31 3.57 13.68 3.41
CA LYS A 31 3.88 14.44 4.63
C LYS A 31 4.52 13.59 5.75
N GLY A 32 4.73 12.30 5.54
CA GLY A 32 5.30 11.41 6.55
C GLY A 32 6.68 11.89 7.05
N PRO A 33 6.91 11.96 8.37
CA PRO A 33 8.16 12.48 8.95
C PRO A 33 9.33 11.51 8.74
N SER A 34 9.08 10.21 8.89
CA SER A 34 10.09 9.17 8.65
C SER A 34 9.94 8.54 7.26
N ILE A 35 11.05 8.08 6.68
CA ILE A 35 11.02 7.26 5.46
C ILE A 35 10.17 6.00 5.68
N ALA A 36 10.23 5.41 6.89
CA ALA A 36 9.42 4.26 7.25
C ALA A 36 7.91 4.57 7.20
N ASP A 37 7.48 5.73 7.67
CA ASP A 37 6.06 6.15 7.59
C ASP A 37 5.58 6.24 6.14
N ARG A 38 6.43 6.76 5.25
CA ARG A 38 6.12 6.89 3.83
C ARG A 38 6.02 5.51 3.17
N ILE A 39 6.94 4.59 3.48
CA ILE A 39 6.91 3.20 3.00
C ILE A 39 5.61 2.51 3.39
N VAL A 40 5.21 2.62 4.66
CA VAL A 40 3.97 2.02 5.17
C VAL A 40 2.74 2.64 4.51
N ALA A 41 2.72 3.97 4.34
CA ALA A 41 1.62 4.66 3.67
C ALA A 41 1.47 4.23 2.20
N ILE A 42 2.57 4.06 1.47
CA ILE A 42 2.57 3.55 0.09
C ILE A 42 2.00 2.13 0.03
N ASN A 43 2.42 1.24 0.94
CA ASN A 43 1.87 -0.11 0.99
C ASN A 43 0.36 -0.13 1.33
N MET A 44 -0.08 0.80 2.18
CA MET A 44 -1.51 0.94 2.50
C MET A 44 -2.31 1.38 1.27
N ILE A 45 -1.77 2.26 0.42
CA ILE A 45 -2.39 2.63 -0.87
C ILE A 45 -2.55 1.40 -1.75
N GLY A 46 -1.53 0.54 -1.84
CA GLY A 46 -1.61 -0.72 -2.59
C GLY A 46 -2.76 -1.61 -2.10
N THR A 47 -2.93 -1.73 -0.79
CA THR A 47 -4.04 -2.50 -0.18
C THR A 47 -5.41 -1.94 -0.53
N GLN A 48 -5.57 -0.62 -0.52
CA GLN A 48 -6.84 0.00 -0.93
C GLN A 48 -7.14 -0.22 -2.41
N ILE A 49 -6.12 -0.16 -3.29
CA ILE A 49 -6.29 -0.45 -4.71
C ILE A 49 -6.77 -1.90 -4.93
N ILE A 50 -6.19 -2.87 -4.23
CA ILE A 50 -6.60 -4.28 -4.28
C ILE A 50 -8.09 -4.41 -3.91
N ILE A 51 -8.51 -3.77 -2.81
CA ILE A 51 -9.91 -3.79 -2.37
C ILE A 51 -10.82 -3.13 -3.42
N MET A 52 -10.43 -1.99 -3.98
CA MET A 52 -11.22 -1.32 -5.02
C MET A 52 -11.39 -2.19 -6.26
N VAL A 53 -10.33 -2.87 -6.72
CA VAL A 53 -10.40 -3.77 -7.88
C VAL A 53 -11.32 -4.96 -7.57
N GLY A 54 -11.20 -5.57 -6.38
CA GLY A 54 -12.07 -6.67 -5.97
C GLY A 54 -13.56 -6.28 -5.87
N VAL A 55 -13.86 -5.13 -5.28
CA VAL A 55 -15.26 -4.62 -5.22
C VAL A 55 -15.77 -4.27 -6.62
N THR A 56 -14.91 -3.75 -7.48
CA THR A 56 -15.26 -3.47 -8.89
C THR A 56 -15.55 -4.76 -9.65
N ALA A 57 -14.79 -5.84 -9.40
CA ALA A 57 -15.06 -7.17 -9.96
C ALA A 57 -16.47 -7.65 -9.61
N LEU A 58 -16.88 -7.50 -8.34
CA LEU A 58 -18.22 -7.85 -7.87
C LEU A 58 -19.32 -6.96 -8.47
N LEU A 59 -19.03 -5.68 -8.70
CA LEU A 59 -19.99 -4.73 -9.27
C LEU A 59 -20.23 -4.97 -10.77
N LEU A 60 -19.20 -5.33 -11.53
CA LEU A 60 -19.31 -5.67 -12.95
C LEU A 60 -19.71 -7.13 -13.19
N GLY A 61 -19.53 -8.02 -12.20
CA GLY A 61 -19.74 -9.47 -12.37
C GLY A 61 -18.63 -10.16 -13.16
N GLU A 62 -17.46 -9.52 -13.23
CA GLU A 62 -16.34 -9.95 -14.09
C GLU A 62 -15.25 -10.62 -13.26
N GLY A 63 -15.18 -11.95 -13.35
CA GLY A 63 -14.27 -12.77 -12.53
C GLY A 63 -12.78 -12.45 -12.75
N TYR A 64 -12.38 -12.07 -13.98
CA TYR A 64 -10.98 -11.80 -14.33
C TYR A 64 -10.37 -10.64 -13.53
N LEU A 65 -11.19 -9.68 -13.08
CA LEU A 65 -10.73 -8.59 -12.23
C LEU A 65 -10.26 -9.08 -10.85
N THR A 66 -10.80 -10.21 -10.39
CA THR A 66 -10.36 -10.87 -9.15
C THR A 66 -8.95 -11.43 -9.30
N ASP A 67 -8.63 -12.03 -10.45
CA ASP A 67 -7.28 -12.51 -10.74
C ASP A 67 -6.28 -11.35 -10.78
N VAL A 68 -6.66 -10.22 -11.41
CA VAL A 68 -5.86 -8.99 -11.41
C VAL A 68 -5.65 -8.47 -9.98
N SER A 69 -6.68 -8.51 -9.13
CA SER A 69 -6.59 -8.11 -7.72
C SER A 69 -5.61 -9.00 -6.94
N LEU A 70 -5.63 -10.31 -7.18
CA LEU A 70 -4.70 -11.25 -6.54
C LEU A 70 -3.25 -11.00 -7.00
N LEU A 71 -3.03 -10.73 -8.29
CA LEU A 71 -1.72 -10.34 -8.79
C LEU A 71 -1.23 -9.04 -8.15
N TYR A 72 -2.09 -8.03 -8.02
CA TYR A 72 -1.77 -6.79 -7.32
C TYR A 72 -1.42 -7.03 -5.84
N ALA A 73 -2.09 -7.95 -5.16
CA ALA A 73 -1.77 -8.32 -3.77
C ALA A 73 -0.36 -8.88 -3.64
N LEU A 74 0.04 -9.79 -4.53
CA LEU A 74 1.37 -10.35 -4.56
C LEU A 74 2.44 -9.29 -4.85
N ILE A 75 2.19 -8.43 -5.85
CA ILE A 75 3.11 -7.36 -6.24
C ILE A 75 3.26 -6.33 -5.13
N SER A 76 2.15 -5.88 -4.51
CA SER A 76 2.18 -4.90 -3.42
C SER A 76 2.96 -5.42 -2.21
N PHE A 77 2.73 -6.68 -1.84
CA PHE A 77 3.47 -7.31 -0.75
C PHE A 77 4.96 -7.45 -1.07
N LEU A 78 5.29 -7.88 -2.29
CA LEU A 78 6.69 -7.99 -2.72
C LEU A 78 7.39 -6.61 -2.72
N ALA A 79 6.71 -5.57 -3.20
CA ALA A 79 7.26 -4.22 -3.28
C ALA A 79 7.67 -3.69 -1.89
N VAL A 80 6.84 -3.85 -0.87
CA VAL A 80 7.18 -3.40 0.49
C VAL A 80 8.31 -4.22 1.11
N VAL A 81 8.37 -5.54 0.86
CA VAL A 81 9.45 -6.40 1.36
C VAL A 81 10.80 -5.99 0.74
N VAL A 82 10.82 -5.76 -0.58
CA VAL A 82 12.03 -5.30 -1.29
C VAL A 82 12.46 -3.93 -0.78
N LEU A 83 11.52 -3.00 -0.64
CA LEU A 83 11.80 -1.65 -0.17
C LEU A 83 12.36 -1.64 1.26
N CYS A 84 11.80 -2.45 2.16
CA CYS A 84 12.31 -2.64 3.51
C CYS A 84 13.73 -3.23 3.51
N LYS A 85 14.01 -4.24 2.69
CA LYS A 85 15.35 -4.83 2.58
C LYS A 85 16.38 -3.82 2.09
N VAL A 86 16.07 -3.08 1.03
CA VAL A 86 16.97 -2.04 0.49
C VAL A 86 17.21 -0.95 1.53
N TYR A 87 16.16 -0.48 2.19
CA TYR A 87 16.28 0.56 3.22
C TYR A 87 17.14 0.11 4.40
N MET A 88 16.93 -1.10 4.91
CA MET A 88 17.75 -1.66 5.99
C MET A 88 19.20 -1.87 5.56
N GLY A 89 19.45 -2.33 4.34
CA GLY A 89 20.80 -2.47 3.79
C GLY A 89 21.57 -1.14 3.82
N VAL A 90 20.96 -0.08 3.28
CA VAL A 90 21.56 1.26 3.28
C VAL A 90 21.77 1.81 4.70
N PHE A 91 20.84 1.53 5.62
CA PHE A 91 20.95 1.97 7.02
C PHE A 91 22.12 1.29 7.74
N LEU A 92 22.30 -0.02 7.53
CA LEU A 92 23.41 -0.79 8.13
C LEU A 92 24.76 -0.33 7.58
N GLU A 93 24.87 -0.03 6.28
CA GLU A 93 26.09 0.53 5.69
C GLU A 93 26.47 1.88 6.30
N ARG A 94 25.48 2.76 6.53
CA ARG A 94 25.71 4.06 7.20
C ARG A 94 26.20 3.88 8.62
N GLN A 95 25.61 2.97 9.40
CA GLN A 95 26.10 2.67 10.75
C GLN A 95 27.52 2.10 10.76
N ALA A 96 27.83 1.19 9.83
CA ALA A 96 29.15 0.60 9.72
C ALA A 96 30.24 1.64 9.42
N LYS A 97 29.94 2.64 8.57
CA LYS A 97 30.83 3.78 8.32
C LYS A 97 31.03 4.63 9.57
N MET A 98 29.95 5.04 10.23
CA MET A 98 30.02 5.86 11.45
C MET A 98 30.82 5.18 12.57
N ARG A 99 30.69 3.85 12.72
CA ARG A 99 31.46 3.09 13.70
C ARG A 99 32.96 3.07 13.39
N LYS A 100 33.36 2.99 12.11
CA LYS A 100 34.77 3.02 11.70
C LYS A 100 35.39 4.40 11.95
N GLU A 101 34.70 5.46 11.57
CA GLU A 101 35.15 6.84 11.80
C GLU A 101 35.29 7.17 13.30
N GLY A 102 34.38 6.66 14.15
CA GLY A 102 34.48 6.81 15.60
C GLY A 102 35.63 6.02 16.24
N GLN A 103 36.16 4.98 15.58
CA GLN A 103 37.32 4.23 16.04
C GLN A 103 38.65 4.81 15.54
N GLU A 104 38.68 5.46 14.36
CA GLU A 104 39.88 6.16 13.87
C GLU A 104 40.12 7.49 14.59
N ASN A 105 39.07 8.14 15.08
CA ASN A 105 39.15 9.44 15.76
C ASN A 105 39.29 9.34 17.30
N ALA A 106 39.40 8.12 17.85
CA ALA A 106 39.54 7.84 19.28
C ALA A 106 40.92 7.25 19.57
#